data_AF-A0A8S3XD23-F1
#
_entry.id   AF-A0A8S3XD23-F1
#
_cell.length_a   1.000
_cell.length_b   1.000
_cell.length_c   1.000
_cell.angle_alpha   90.00
_cell.angle_beta   90.00
_cell.angle_gamma   90.00
#
_symmetry.space_group_name_H-M   'P 1'
#
loop_
_entity.id
_entity.type
_entity.pdbx_description
1 polymer ?
#
loop_
_entity_poly.entity_id
_entity_poly.type
_entity_poly.pdbx_seq_one_letter_code
_entity_poly.pdbx_strand_id
1 'polypeptide(L)'
;MDDKLIPLVEENKNLKIKVEKLEKAIEFLKKVEKKNNIIIFGLEEKKTSTFQLLQGFKEHLKQDLNITIEHYEINKIYRLGTKNREIRTNVFDMIRGRAELASNQPKKPRPRHDLFNTKLGKHQVEQITIALIDKFTDYESNTKEFGTRGRYNWIENTIKTQIQLIANTKTEPKKWLTTNATKLLEARNHLDSTKDTQDRRKNLTEISKQIIDSIRKDRKQNRMETIETFISKTGGIKKAYRELRNSKDWIVKMKNDSGKWNNRRTGILDIATSYYKRLYESNTTEDEIDLADTSNIPNILQAEVEKAIDTQKVVVVSTCPYRYV
;
A
#
# COMPACT_ATOMS: atom_id res chain seq x y z
N MET A 1 -48.54 10.22 -15.52
CA MET A 1 -47.31 10.97 -15.20
C MET A 1 -46.73 11.38 -16.52
N ASP A 2 -46.75 12.68 -16.84
CA ASP A 2 -46.43 13.18 -18.18
C ASP A 2 -45.02 12.73 -18.60
N ASP A 3 -44.89 12.16 -19.80
CA ASP A 3 -43.60 11.68 -20.34
C ASP A 3 -42.53 12.79 -20.42
N LYS A 4 -42.95 14.06 -20.36
CA LYS A 4 -42.09 15.25 -20.25
C LYS A 4 -41.48 15.45 -18.86
N LEU A 5 -42.07 14.88 -17.81
CA LEU A 5 -41.65 15.06 -16.42
C LEU A 5 -40.51 14.12 -16.02
N ILE A 6 -40.41 12.96 -16.68
CA ILE A 6 -39.38 11.94 -16.46
C ILE A 6 -37.95 12.49 -16.66
N PRO A 7 -37.60 13.17 -17.76
CA PRO A 7 -36.26 13.73 -17.94
C PRO A 7 -35.92 14.82 -16.92
N LEU A 8 -36.91 15.63 -16.52
CA LEU A 8 -36.73 16.69 -15.51
C LEU A 8 -36.42 16.12 -14.12
N VAL A 9 -37.07 15.02 -13.74
CA VAL A 9 -36.78 14.33 -12.46
C VAL A 9 -35.38 13.72 -12.48
N GLU A 10 -34.96 13.15 -13.60
CA GLU A 10 -33.63 12.56 -13.73
C GLU A 10 -32.52 13.63 -13.73
N GLU A 11 -32.74 14.77 -14.39
CA GLU A 11 -31.86 15.93 -14.32
C GLU A 11 -31.73 16.46 -12.89
N ASN A 12 -32.84 16.59 -12.16
CA ASN A 12 -32.82 17.03 -10.76
C ASN A 12 -32.03 16.07 -9.83
N LYS A 13 -32.10 14.75 -10.05
CA LYS A 13 -31.25 13.79 -9.32
C LYS A 13 -29.77 14.02 -9.64
N ASN A 14 -29.43 14.24 -10.91
CA ASN A 14 -28.05 14.51 -11.34
C ASN A 14 -27.52 15.82 -10.75
N LEU A 15 -28.34 16.87 -10.70
CA LEU A 15 -27.99 18.14 -10.07
C LEU A 15 -27.73 17.95 -8.57
N LYS A 16 -28.58 17.20 -7.86
CA LYS A 16 -28.40 16.92 -6.43
C LYS A 16 -27.06 16.21 -6.15
N ILE A 17 -26.69 15.25 -6.99
CA ILE A 17 -25.39 14.55 -6.89
C ILE A 17 -24.21 15.52 -7.13
N LYS A 18 -24.33 16.45 -8.10
CA LYS A 18 -23.30 17.46 -8.35
C LYS A 18 -23.15 18.42 -7.17
N VAL A 19 -24.26 18.89 -6.59
CA VAL A 19 -24.26 19.76 -5.41
C VAL A 19 -23.57 19.06 -4.24
N GLU A 20 -23.90 17.80 -3.95
CA GLU A 20 -23.27 17.04 -2.86
C GLU A 20 -21.75 16.88 -3.06
N LYS A 21 -21.30 16.67 -4.31
CA LYS A 21 -19.86 16.62 -4.63
C LYS A 21 -19.18 17.96 -4.39
N LEU A 22 -19.83 19.06 -4.77
CA LEU A 22 -19.31 20.41 -4.57
C LEU A 22 -19.23 20.77 -3.07
N GLU A 23 -20.24 20.43 -2.29
CA GLU A 23 -20.24 20.65 -0.83
C GLU A 23 -19.08 19.90 -0.15
N LYS A 24 -18.85 18.63 -0.51
CA LYS A 24 -17.70 17.85 -0.01
C LYS A 24 -16.36 18.46 -0.41
N ALA A 25 -16.26 19.00 -1.63
CA ALA A 25 -15.05 19.68 -2.08
C ALA A 25 -14.80 20.98 -1.31
N ILE A 26 -15.84 21.79 -1.09
CA ILE A 26 -15.76 23.02 -0.27
C ILE A 26 -15.35 22.68 1.17
N GLU A 27 -15.93 21.64 1.77
CA GLU A 27 -15.58 21.20 3.11
C GLU A 27 -14.11 20.76 3.19
N PHE A 28 -13.63 20.02 2.19
CA PHE A 28 -12.23 19.61 2.10
C PHE A 28 -11.29 20.81 1.99
N LEU A 29 -11.59 21.77 1.10
CA LEU A 29 -10.79 22.99 0.94
C LEU A 29 -10.74 23.80 2.23
N LYS A 30 -11.89 24.02 2.89
CA LYS A 30 -11.94 24.68 4.21
C LYS A 30 -11.12 23.97 5.28
N LYS A 31 -11.06 22.63 5.26
CA LYS A 31 -10.20 21.85 6.18
C LYS A 31 -8.72 22.02 5.88
N VAL A 32 -8.34 22.11 4.60
CA VAL A 32 -6.95 22.34 4.18
C VAL A 32 -6.48 23.73 4.61
N GLU A 33 -7.30 24.77 4.38
CA GLU A 33 -6.99 26.15 4.79
C GLU A 33 -6.81 26.28 6.31
N LYS A 34 -7.72 25.69 7.09
CA LYS A 34 -7.71 25.78 8.56
C LYS A 34 -6.75 24.80 9.24
N LYS A 35 -6.00 24.00 8.49
CA LYS A 35 -5.16 22.91 9.02
C LYS A 35 -4.08 23.43 9.98
N ASN A 36 -3.60 24.65 9.76
CA ASN A 36 -2.52 25.26 10.54
C ASN A 36 -3.02 26.23 11.60
N ASN A 37 -4.33 26.47 11.69
CA ASN A 37 -4.92 27.42 12.62
C ASN A 37 -5.08 26.76 13.99
N ILE A 38 -4.56 27.35 15.05
CA ILE A 38 -4.72 26.93 16.44
C ILE A 38 -5.83 27.75 17.07
N ILE A 39 -6.80 27.08 17.70
CA ILE A 39 -7.96 27.71 18.33
C ILE A 39 -7.79 27.53 19.84
N ILE A 40 -7.83 28.64 20.58
CA ILE A 40 -7.62 28.67 22.03
C ILE A 40 -8.80 29.34 22.70
N PHE A 41 -9.34 28.66 23.70
CA PHE A 41 -10.45 29.11 24.53
C PHE A 41 -9.93 29.58 25.90
N GLY A 42 -10.63 30.54 26.52
CA GLY A 42 -10.39 30.93 27.92
C GLY A 42 -9.17 31.84 28.17
N LEU A 43 -8.55 32.42 27.13
CA LEU A 43 -7.44 33.35 27.31
C LEU A 43 -7.95 34.75 27.67
N GLU A 44 -7.57 35.25 28.84
CA GLU A 44 -8.15 36.46 29.44
C GLU A 44 -7.93 37.73 28.60
N GLU A 45 -8.98 38.56 28.48
CA GLU A 45 -9.00 39.69 27.54
C GLU A 45 -8.18 40.93 27.97
N LYS A 46 -7.52 40.89 29.14
CA LYS A 46 -6.81 42.02 29.76
C LYS A 46 -5.73 42.67 28.87
N LYS A 47 -5.30 41.99 27.81
CA LYS A 47 -4.17 42.37 26.95
C LYS A 47 -4.66 43.20 25.76
N THR A 48 -4.28 44.48 25.73
CA THR A 48 -4.73 45.49 24.76
C THR A 48 -4.01 45.41 23.41
N SER A 49 -2.85 44.73 23.34
CA SER A 49 -2.03 44.59 22.13
C SER A 49 -1.89 43.15 21.66
N THR A 50 -1.80 42.96 20.34
CA THR A 50 -1.52 41.67 19.68
C THR A 50 -0.21 41.03 20.15
N PHE A 51 0.80 41.87 20.45
CA PHE A 51 2.08 41.42 20.98
C PHE A 51 1.95 40.80 22.38
N GLN A 52 1.17 41.43 23.27
CA GLN A 52 0.94 40.91 24.62
C GLN A 52 0.20 39.56 24.59
N LEU A 53 -0.77 39.41 23.67
CA LEU A 53 -1.49 38.15 23.46
C LEU A 53 -0.55 37.04 23.02
N LEU A 54 0.36 37.34 22.10
CA LEU A 54 1.38 36.41 21.64
C LEU A 54 2.33 36.00 22.78
N GLN A 55 2.77 36.95 23.59
CA GLN A 55 3.65 36.64 24.72
C GLN A 55 2.96 35.74 25.76
N GLY A 56 1.69 36.01 26.07
CA GLY A 56 0.90 35.14 26.95
C GLY A 56 0.72 33.73 26.38
N PHE A 57 0.48 33.63 25.07
CA PHE A 57 0.38 32.34 24.41
C PHE A 57 1.69 31.53 24.50
N LYS A 58 2.85 32.20 24.31
CA LYS A 58 4.17 31.55 24.46
C LYS A 58 4.39 31.05 25.88
N GLU A 59 4.04 31.85 26.89
CA GLU A 59 4.16 31.49 28.30
C GLU A 59 3.32 30.24 28.62
N HIS A 60 2.06 30.20 28.20
CA HIS A 60 1.17 29.05 28.43
C HIS A 60 1.64 27.79 27.70
N LEU A 61 2.10 27.89 26.45
CA LEU A 61 2.64 26.71 25.74
C LEU A 61 3.90 26.15 26.38
N LYS A 62 4.77 27.03 26.89
CA LYS A 62 5.99 26.63 27.59
C LYS A 62 5.66 25.96 28.93
N GLN A 63 4.69 26.50 29.67
CA GLN A 63 4.26 25.94 30.96
C GLN A 63 3.52 24.61 30.80
N ASP A 64 2.54 24.53 29.90
CA ASP A 64 1.64 23.38 29.81
C ASP A 64 2.20 22.24 28.96
N LEU A 65 2.95 22.57 27.88
CA LEU A 65 3.38 21.59 26.88
C LEU A 65 4.92 21.52 26.71
N ASN A 66 5.67 22.40 27.37
CA ASN A 66 7.13 22.55 27.21
C ASN A 66 7.56 22.74 25.74
N ILE A 67 6.77 23.49 24.97
CA ILE A 67 7.06 23.78 23.56
C ILE A 67 7.48 25.24 23.43
N THR A 68 8.64 25.46 22.79
CA THR A 68 9.16 26.79 22.47
C THR A 68 8.70 27.20 21.09
N ILE A 69 7.86 28.24 21.00
CA ILE A 69 7.41 28.81 19.71
C ILE A 69 8.04 30.18 19.50
N GLU A 70 8.60 30.38 18.31
CA GLU A 70 9.21 31.64 17.91
C GLU A 70 8.23 32.60 17.24
N HIS A 71 8.55 33.90 17.27
CA HIS A 71 7.65 34.95 16.74
C HIS A 71 7.38 34.79 15.24
N TYR A 72 8.40 34.36 14.48
CA TYR A 72 8.32 34.17 13.04
C TYR A 72 7.54 32.91 12.65
N GLU A 73 7.15 32.05 13.58
CA GLU A 73 6.39 30.83 13.26
C GLU A 73 4.89 31.09 13.13
N ILE A 74 4.42 32.27 13.56
CA ILE A 74 3.01 32.66 13.54
C ILE A 74 2.79 33.66 12.43
N ASN A 75 1.87 33.34 11.53
CA ASN A 75 1.48 34.17 10.40
C ASN A 75 0.51 35.27 10.83
N LYS A 76 -0.59 34.88 11.48
CA LYS A 76 -1.68 35.80 11.85
C LYS A 76 -2.28 35.43 13.20
N ILE A 77 -2.76 36.44 13.92
CA ILE A 77 -3.43 36.28 15.20
C ILE A 77 -4.68 37.16 15.18
N TYR A 78 -5.84 36.58 15.47
CA TYR A 78 -7.08 37.33 15.54
C TYR A 78 -8.06 36.71 16.53
N ARG A 79 -8.95 37.54 17.08
CA ARG A 79 -10.02 37.09 17.96
C ARG A 79 -11.29 36.85 17.15
N LEU A 80 -11.97 35.75 17.41
CA LEU A 80 -13.28 35.44 16.84
C LEU A 80 -14.39 36.01 17.74
N GLY A 81 -15.40 36.66 17.13
CA GLY A 81 -16.61 37.14 17.79
C GLY A 81 -16.66 38.66 18.01
N THR A 82 -17.83 39.14 18.46
CA THR A 82 -18.13 40.56 18.79
C THR A 82 -17.77 40.87 20.25
N LYS A 83 -17.64 42.15 20.63
CA LYS A 83 -17.07 42.56 21.95
C LYS A 83 -18.23 42.52 22.94
N ASN A 84 -18.67 41.32 23.31
CA ASN A 84 -19.66 41.11 24.35
C ASN A 84 -18.97 40.60 25.62
N ARG A 85 -19.69 40.55 26.74
CA ARG A 85 -19.19 40.23 28.10
C ARG A 85 -18.53 38.83 28.27
N GLU A 86 -18.33 38.08 27.18
CA GLU A 86 -17.74 36.75 27.16
C GLU A 86 -16.33 36.77 26.57
N ILE A 87 -15.45 35.91 27.11
CA ILE A 87 -14.05 35.78 26.65
C ILE A 87 -14.05 35.25 25.21
N ARG A 88 -13.50 36.02 24.27
CA ARG A 88 -13.44 35.61 22.86
C ARG A 88 -12.44 34.48 22.62
N THR A 89 -12.73 33.69 21.59
CA THR A 89 -11.82 32.64 21.14
C THR A 89 -10.68 33.25 20.33
N ASN A 90 -9.44 32.86 20.60
CA ASN A 90 -8.28 33.32 19.85
C ASN A 90 -7.89 32.29 18.78
N VAL A 91 -7.59 32.78 17.59
CA VAL A 91 -7.06 31.98 16.49
C VAL A 91 -5.65 32.43 16.15
N PHE A 92 -4.73 31.48 16.13
CA PHE A 92 -3.34 31.65 15.75
C PHE A 92 -3.06 30.83 14.49
N ASP A 93 -2.77 31.51 13.38
CA ASP A 93 -2.43 30.86 12.11
C ASP A 93 -0.92 30.63 12.07
N MET A 94 -0.49 29.36 12.02
CA MET A 94 0.94 29.02 12.02
C MET A 94 1.51 28.86 10.60
N ILE A 95 2.77 29.26 10.42
CA ILE A 95 3.53 29.10 9.17
C ILE A 95 3.95 27.64 8.99
N ARG A 96 4.50 27.03 10.04
CA ARG A 96 4.87 25.60 10.06
C ARG A 96 3.71 24.81 10.67
N GLY A 97 3.24 23.77 9.98
CA GLY A 97 2.01 23.07 10.34
C GLY A 97 2.02 22.49 11.75
N ARG A 98 0.82 22.33 12.34
CA ARG A 98 0.46 21.79 13.69
C ARG A 98 1.14 20.45 14.12
N ALA A 99 2.02 19.87 13.32
CA ALA A 99 2.57 18.52 13.50
C ALA A 99 3.33 18.36 14.84
N GLU A 100 3.99 19.40 15.32
CA GLU A 100 4.79 19.37 16.56
C GLU A 100 3.94 19.52 17.83
N LEU A 101 2.76 20.15 17.74
CA LEU A 101 1.84 20.28 18.88
C LEU A 101 1.03 19.00 19.14
N ALA A 102 0.95 18.08 18.16
CA ALA A 102 0.22 16.82 18.28
C ALA A 102 1.12 15.63 18.69
N SER A 103 2.44 15.81 18.84
CA SER A 103 3.41 14.71 18.91
C SER A 103 3.73 14.17 20.30
N ASN A 104 3.25 14.78 21.39
CA ASN A 104 3.69 14.39 22.74
C ASN A 104 2.90 13.21 23.37
N GLN A 105 2.00 12.57 22.63
CA GLN A 105 1.49 11.25 23.01
C GLN A 105 2.29 10.19 22.23
N PRO A 106 3.24 9.46 22.86
CA PRO A 106 3.94 8.39 22.17
C PRO A 106 2.90 7.36 21.71
N LYS A 107 2.77 7.22 20.37
CA LYS A 107 1.90 6.20 19.79
C LYS A 107 2.39 4.84 20.29
N LYS A 108 1.57 4.13 21.06
CA LYS A 108 1.88 2.76 21.51
C LYS A 108 2.39 1.95 20.30
N PRO A 109 3.59 1.34 20.37
CA PRO A 109 4.08 0.52 19.29
C PRO A 109 3.09 -0.61 19.06
N ARG A 110 2.67 -0.79 17.80
CA ARG A 110 1.81 -1.91 17.43
C ARG A 110 2.59 -3.21 17.68
N PRO A 111 1.96 -4.26 18.24
CA PRO A 111 2.59 -5.57 18.33
C PRO A 111 3.05 -5.99 16.94
N ARG A 112 4.35 -6.23 16.79
CA ARG A 112 4.89 -6.85 15.57
C ARG A 112 4.58 -8.33 15.65
N HIS A 113 3.80 -8.82 14.69
CA HIS A 113 3.69 -10.25 14.46
C HIS A 113 4.90 -10.66 13.62
N ASP A 114 5.92 -11.23 14.25
CA ASP A 114 7.05 -11.81 13.53
C ASP A 114 6.55 -13.00 12.71
N LEU A 115 6.53 -12.84 11.39
CA LEU A 115 6.07 -13.84 10.42
C LEU A 115 7.06 -14.99 10.21
N PHE A 116 8.19 -15.01 10.91
CA PHE A 116 9.32 -15.91 10.64
C PHE A 116 9.53 -17.03 11.64
N ASN A 117 8.62 -17.23 12.59
CA ASN A 117 8.60 -18.44 13.42
C ASN A 117 7.17 -18.95 13.55
N THR A 118 6.64 -19.58 12.51
CA THR A 118 5.38 -20.33 12.58
C THR A 118 5.60 -21.59 13.41
N LYS A 119 5.72 -21.41 14.73
CA LYS A 119 5.52 -22.47 15.71
C LYS A 119 4.18 -23.11 15.37
N LEU A 120 4.18 -24.42 15.11
CA LEU A 120 2.98 -25.15 14.76
C LEU A 120 1.90 -24.86 15.81
N GLY A 121 0.67 -24.56 15.39
CA GLY A 121 -0.40 -24.21 16.34
C GLY A 121 -0.64 -25.36 17.31
N LYS A 122 -0.92 -25.08 18.59
CA LYS A 122 -1.12 -26.12 19.63
C LYS A 122 -2.07 -27.23 19.18
N HIS A 123 -3.18 -26.85 18.55
CA HIS A 123 -4.18 -27.79 18.03
C HIS A 123 -3.66 -28.68 16.88
N GLN A 124 -2.75 -28.17 16.05
CA GLN A 124 -2.13 -28.96 14.97
C GLN A 124 -1.15 -29.99 15.52
N VAL A 125 -0.41 -29.62 16.56
CA VAL A 125 0.48 -30.56 17.27
C VAL A 125 -0.35 -31.68 17.89
N GLU A 126 -1.50 -31.35 18.48
CA GLU A 126 -2.41 -32.31 19.09
C GLU A 126 -3.01 -33.29 18.05
N GLN A 127 -3.44 -32.78 16.89
CA GLN A 127 -3.89 -33.63 15.78
C GLN A 127 -2.79 -34.57 15.25
N ILE A 128 -1.55 -34.07 15.16
CA ILE A 128 -0.38 -34.88 14.78
C ILE A 128 -0.16 -36.01 15.77
N THR A 129 -0.20 -35.70 17.06
CA THR A 129 0.05 -36.70 18.09
C THR A 129 -0.99 -37.81 18.04
N ILE A 130 -2.28 -37.48 17.88
CA ILE A 130 -3.36 -38.47 17.80
C ILE A 130 -3.18 -39.38 16.56
N ALA A 131 -2.92 -38.79 15.39
CA ALA A 131 -2.76 -39.54 14.14
C ALA A 131 -1.49 -40.42 14.12
N LEU A 132 -0.42 -40.00 14.80
CA LEU A 132 0.78 -40.82 14.97
C LEU A 132 0.54 -41.97 15.95
N ILE A 133 -0.12 -41.70 17.08
CA ILE A 133 -0.47 -42.74 18.06
C ILE A 133 -1.26 -43.85 17.40
N ASP A 134 -2.29 -43.51 16.62
CA ASP A 134 -3.14 -44.48 15.89
C ASP A 134 -2.37 -45.31 14.86
N LYS A 135 -1.33 -44.78 14.23
CA LYS A 135 -0.49 -45.58 13.32
C LYS A 135 0.54 -46.45 14.04
N PHE A 136 0.95 -46.05 15.23
CA PHE A 136 1.93 -46.80 16.02
C PHE A 136 1.30 -47.93 16.85
N THR A 137 -0.02 -47.97 17.02
CA THR A 137 -0.71 -49.11 17.66
C THR A 137 -0.45 -50.43 16.92
N ASP A 138 -0.44 -50.39 15.58
CA ASP A 138 -0.20 -51.57 14.73
C ASP A 138 1.28 -51.80 14.39
N TYR A 139 2.19 -51.11 15.07
CA TYR A 139 3.63 -51.15 14.76
C TYR A 139 4.23 -52.56 14.88
N GLU A 140 3.88 -53.30 15.92
CA GLU A 140 4.40 -54.66 16.12
C GLU A 140 3.95 -55.60 15.02
N SER A 141 2.71 -55.49 14.56
CA SER A 141 2.18 -56.29 13.46
C SER A 141 2.86 -55.95 12.13
N ASN A 142 3.06 -54.66 11.85
CA ASN A 142 3.65 -54.18 10.59
C ASN A 142 5.16 -54.35 10.50
N THR A 143 5.85 -54.59 11.64
CA THR A 143 7.32 -54.66 11.68
C THR A 143 7.92 -55.97 12.14
N LYS A 144 7.08 -57.00 12.31
CA LYS A 144 7.47 -58.38 12.65
C LYS A 144 8.57 -58.93 11.74
N GLU A 145 8.50 -58.66 10.44
CA GLU A 145 9.45 -59.18 9.44
C GLU A 145 10.70 -58.30 9.25
N PHE A 146 10.71 -57.07 9.79
CA PHE A 146 11.83 -56.16 9.62
C PHE A 146 12.87 -56.32 10.73
N GLY A 147 14.14 -56.41 10.32
CA GLY A 147 15.28 -56.23 11.24
C GLY A 147 15.34 -54.82 11.81
N THR A 148 16.17 -54.61 12.84
CA THR A 148 16.25 -53.38 13.64
C THR A 148 16.33 -52.10 12.79
N ARG A 149 17.11 -52.11 11.70
CA ARG A 149 17.24 -50.97 10.79
C ARG A 149 15.97 -50.69 9.98
N GLY A 150 15.27 -51.73 9.54
CA GLY A 150 14.00 -51.60 8.81
C GLY A 150 12.90 -51.01 9.69
N ARG A 151 12.91 -51.34 10.98
CA ARG A 151 12.03 -50.77 11.99
C ARG A 151 12.22 -49.25 12.16
N TYR A 152 13.46 -48.79 12.29
CA TYR A 152 13.77 -47.35 12.36
C TYR A 152 13.37 -46.60 11.08
N ASN A 153 13.67 -47.17 9.91
CA ASN A 153 13.28 -46.56 8.63
C ASN A 153 11.76 -46.45 8.48
N TRP A 154 11.01 -47.44 8.96
CA TRP A 154 9.55 -47.41 8.94
C TRP A 154 9.00 -46.28 9.81
N ILE A 155 9.55 -46.09 11.02
CA ILE A 155 9.18 -44.99 11.91
C ILE A 155 9.49 -43.63 11.24
N GLU A 156 10.69 -43.49 10.67
CA GLU A 156 11.11 -42.25 10.03
C GLU A 156 10.22 -41.89 8.83
N ASN A 157 9.91 -42.87 7.98
CA ASN A 157 9.03 -42.66 6.82
C ASN A 157 7.58 -42.37 7.24
N THR A 158 7.09 -43.01 8.31
CA THR A 158 5.75 -42.75 8.86
C THR A 158 5.65 -41.32 9.41
N ILE A 159 6.68 -40.85 10.11
CA ILE A 159 6.75 -39.46 10.60
C ILE A 159 6.82 -38.49 9.42
N LYS A 160 7.71 -38.72 8.44
CA LYS A 160 7.85 -37.86 7.26
C LYS A 160 6.56 -37.78 6.45
N THR A 161 5.89 -38.91 6.20
CA THR A 161 4.62 -38.94 5.45
C THR A 161 3.51 -38.20 6.19
N GLN A 162 3.41 -38.33 7.51
CA GLN A 162 2.41 -37.57 8.27
C GLN A 162 2.68 -36.06 8.28
N ILE A 163 3.94 -35.66 8.43
CA ILE A 163 4.35 -34.26 8.30
C ILE A 163 4.00 -33.72 6.91
N GLN A 164 4.19 -34.52 5.86
CA GLN A 164 3.93 -34.12 4.48
C GLN A 164 2.43 -34.07 4.15
N LEU A 165 1.62 -35.00 4.65
CA LEU A 165 0.16 -34.95 4.56
C LEU A 165 -0.37 -33.64 5.16
N ILE A 166 0.23 -33.20 6.28
CA ILE A 166 -0.16 -31.96 6.94
C ILE A 166 0.39 -30.73 6.22
N ALA A 167 1.60 -30.80 5.65
CA ALA A 167 2.10 -29.74 4.78
C ALA A 167 1.18 -29.54 3.56
N ASN A 168 0.59 -30.62 3.06
CA ASN A 168 -0.40 -30.57 1.97
C ASN A 168 -1.78 -30.08 2.46
N THR A 169 -2.16 -30.26 3.74
CA THR A 169 -3.35 -29.59 4.30
C THR A 169 -3.12 -28.09 4.58
N LYS A 170 -1.85 -27.63 4.71
CA LYS A 170 -1.52 -26.18 4.78
C LYS A 170 -1.81 -25.45 3.48
N THR A 171 -1.78 -26.12 2.32
CA THR A 171 -2.51 -25.63 1.15
C THR A 171 -3.99 -25.89 1.39
N GLU A 172 -4.60 -25.09 2.26
CA GLU A 172 -6.02 -25.26 2.59
C GLU A 172 -6.81 -25.34 1.28
N PRO A 173 -7.68 -26.36 1.09
CA PRO A 173 -8.63 -26.35 -0.01
C PRO A 173 -9.38 -25.03 0.10
N LYS A 174 -9.22 -24.16 -0.92
CA LYS A 174 -9.78 -22.80 -1.03
C LYS A 174 -10.76 -22.48 0.09
N LYS A 175 -10.26 -21.93 1.21
CA LYS A 175 -10.96 -21.69 2.50
C LYS A 175 -12.35 -21.04 2.39
N TRP A 176 -12.66 -20.45 1.24
CA TRP A 176 -13.92 -19.78 0.95
C TRP A 176 -15.00 -20.68 0.33
N LEU A 177 -14.71 -21.92 -0.09
CA LEU A 177 -15.74 -22.82 -0.64
C LEU A 177 -16.48 -23.58 0.47
N THR A 178 -17.80 -23.60 0.37
CA THR A 178 -18.68 -24.33 1.28
C THR A 178 -18.66 -25.82 0.97
N THR A 179 -19.01 -26.66 1.96
CA THR A 179 -19.12 -28.12 1.85
C THR A 179 -20.06 -28.60 0.74
N ASN A 180 -21.06 -27.79 0.36
CA ASN A 180 -21.93 -28.09 -0.77
C ASN A 180 -21.18 -27.95 -2.12
N ALA A 181 -20.42 -26.87 -2.29
CA ALA A 181 -19.65 -26.63 -3.51
C ALA A 181 -18.54 -27.69 -3.69
N THR A 182 -17.92 -28.16 -2.60
CA THR A 182 -16.95 -29.26 -2.66
C THR A 182 -17.60 -30.58 -3.08
N LYS A 183 -18.76 -30.94 -2.51
CA LYS A 183 -19.52 -32.12 -2.91
C LYS A 183 -19.93 -32.10 -4.38
N LEU A 184 -20.36 -30.94 -4.90
CA LEU A 184 -20.69 -30.79 -6.32
C LEU A 184 -19.46 -30.93 -7.23
N LEU A 185 -18.30 -30.43 -6.81
CA LEU A 185 -17.04 -30.61 -7.52
C LEU A 185 -16.58 -32.07 -7.53
N GLU A 186 -16.72 -32.79 -6.41
CA GLU A 186 -16.45 -34.22 -6.33
C GLU A 186 -17.40 -35.02 -7.23
N ALA A 187 -18.71 -34.74 -7.16
CA ALA A 187 -19.71 -35.36 -8.03
C ALA A 187 -19.40 -35.14 -9.51
N ARG A 188 -18.94 -33.93 -9.88
CA ARG A 188 -18.49 -33.63 -11.24
C ARG A 188 -17.26 -34.47 -11.63
N ASN A 189 -16.26 -34.56 -10.77
CA ASN A 189 -15.05 -35.34 -11.04
C ASN A 189 -15.38 -36.83 -11.25
N HIS A 190 -16.32 -37.38 -10.48
CA HIS A 190 -16.80 -38.74 -10.70
C HIS A 190 -17.47 -38.90 -12.08
N LEU A 191 -18.26 -37.93 -12.53
CA LEU A 191 -18.86 -37.96 -13.87
C LEU A 191 -17.82 -37.81 -14.99
N ASP A 192 -16.74 -37.06 -14.76
CA ASP A 192 -15.64 -36.95 -15.73
C ASP A 192 -14.88 -38.28 -15.91
N SER A 193 -14.87 -39.16 -14.90
CA SER A 193 -14.28 -40.51 -14.99
C SER A 193 -15.16 -41.54 -15.70
N THR A 194 -16.43 -41.24 -15.96
CA THR A 194 -17.38 -42.19 -16.56
C THR A 194 -17.40 -42.14 -18.09
N LYS A 195 -17.84 -43.23 -18.74
CA LYS A 195 -17.93 -43.33 -20.21
C LYS A 195 -18.85 -42.26 -20.79
N ASP A 196 -18.50 -41.73 -21.94
CA ASP A 196 -19.19 -40.59 -22.54
C ASP A 196 -20.58 -40.96 -23.10
N THR A 197 -21.63 -40.59 -22.34
CA THR A 197 -23.04 -40.79 -22.74
C THR A 197 -23.77 -39.45 -22.82
N GLN A 198 -24.88 -39.40 -23.56
CA GLN A 198 -25.70 -38.19 -23.70
C GLN A 198 -26.26 -37.72 -22.35
N ASP A 199 -26.69 -38.65 -21.49
CA ASP A 199 -27.22 -38.31 -20.17
C ASP A 199 -26.12 -37.82 -19.23
N ARG A 200 -24.91 -38.38 -19.31
CA ARG A 200 -23.74 -37.85 -18.60
C ARG A 200 -23.45 -36.41 -19.00
N ARG A 201 -23.51 -36.08 -20.29
CA ARG A 201 -23.30 -34.69 -20.78
C ARG A 201 -24.37 -33.74 -20.24
N LYS A 202 -25.65 -34.15 -20.21
CA LYS A 202 -26.74 -33.37 -19.60
C LYS A 202 -26.48 -33.14 -18.10
N ASN A 203 -26.20 -34.21 -17.36
CA ASN A 203 -25.91 -34.13 -15.92
C ASN A 203 -24.66 -33.27 -15.64
N LEU A 204 -23.64 -33.35 -16.49
CA LEU A 204 -22.43 -32.53 -16.39
C LEU A 204 -22.74 -31.04 -16.57
N THR A 205 -23.61 -30.70 -17.53
CA THR A 205 -24.03 -29.30 -17.71
C THR A 205 -24.84 -28.78 -16.53
N GLU A 206 -25.71 -29.61 -15.95
CA GLU A 206 -26.53 -29.23 -14.81
C GLU A 206 -25.69 -29.05 -13.54
N ILE A 207 -24.83 -30.02 -13.21
CA ILE A 207 -23.88 -29.91 -12.09
C ILE A 207 -22.95 -28.72 -12.29
N SER A 208 -22.50 -28.45 -13.53
CA SER A 208 -21.67 -27.27 -13.79
C SER A 208 -22.39 -25.96 -13.51
N LYS A 209 -23.69 -25.85 -13.84
CA LYS A 209 -24.52 -24.68 -13.47
C LYS A 209 -24.63 -24.55 -11.95
N GLN A 210 -24.93 -25.65 -11.26
CA GLN A 210 -25.04 -25.66 -9.79
C GLN A 210 -23.71 -25.31 -9.09
N ILE A 211 -22.57 -25.75 -9.63
CA ILE A 211 -21.23 -25.39 -9.15
C ILE A 211 -21.01 -23.88 -9.30
N ILE A 212 -21.34 -23.31 -10.47
CA ILE A 212 -21.16 -21.87 -10.70
C ILE A 212 -21.99 -21.06 -9.71
N ASP A 213 -23.24 -21.45 -9.49
CA ASP A 213 -24.15 -20.72 -8.61
C ASP A 213 -23.81 -20.87 -7.13
N SER A 214 -23.41 -22.07 -6.68
CA SER A 214 -22.90 -22.28 -5.32
C SER A 214 -21.63 -21.47 -5.08
N ILE A 215 -20.66 -21.48 -6.00
CA ILE A 215 -19.45 -20.66 -5.92
C ILE A 215 -19.76 -19.16 -5.86
N ARG A 216 -20.74 -18.67 -6.63
CA ARG A 216 -21.15 -17.26 -6.59
C ARG A 216 -21.72 -16.90 -5.21
N LYS A 217 -22.57 -17.77 -4.64
CA LYS A 217 -23.13 -17.59 -3.29
C LYS A 217 -22.03 -17.60 -2.23
N ASP A 218 -21.12 -18.56 -2.28
CA ASP A 218 -19.99 -18.69 -1.36
C ASP A 218 -19.09 -17.45 -1.39
N ARG A 219 -18.77 -16.91 -2.58
CA ARG A 219 -18.01 -15.64 -2.69
C ARG A 219 -18.73 -14.46 -2.06
N LYS A 220 -20.04 -14.38 -2.23
CA LYS A 220 -20.85 -13.31 -1.63
C LYS A 220 -20.84 -13.43 -0.11
N GLN A 221 -21.01 -14.65 0.41
CA GLN A 221 -21.01 -14.93 1.84
C GLN A 221 -19.66 -14.63 2.48
N ASN A 222 -18.56 -15.17 1.94
CA ASN A 222 -17.21 -14.91 2.44
C ASN A 222 -16.86 -13.41 2.40
N ARG A 223 -17.32 -12.68 1.36
CA ARG A 223 -17.16 -11.23 1.30
C ARG A 223 -17.89 -10.52 2.45
N MET A 224 -19.10 -10.95 2.78
CA MET A 224 -19.87 -10.39 3.89
C MET A 224 -19.22 -10.70 5.24
N GLU A 225 -18.84 -11.95 5.48
CA GLU A 225 -18.15 -12.38 6.70
C GLU A 225 -16.84 -11.62 6.91
N THR A 226 -16.05 -11.45 5.86
CA THR A 226 -14.82 -10.65 5.91
C THR A 226 -15.13 -9.23 6.35
N ILE A 227 -16.15 -8.59 5.77
CA ILE A 227 -16.56 -7.24 6.16
C ILE A 227 -17.00 -7.19 7.63
N GLU A 228 -17.85 -8.12 8.06
CA GLU A 228 -18.36 -8.22 9.42
C GLU A 228 -17.23 -8.41 10.43
N THR A 229 -16.30 -9.33 10.18
CA THR A 229 -15.17 -9.56 11.10
C THR A 229 -14.31 -8.31 11.28
N PHE A 230 -14.08 -7.52 10.23
CA PHE A 230 -13.34 -6.27 10.33
C PHE A 230 -14.12 -5.14 11.00
N ILE A 231 -15.44 -5.10 10.82
CA ILE A 231 -16.32 -4.18 11.55
C ILE A 231 -16.27 -4.52 13.04
N SER A 232 -16.47 -5.78 13.43
CA SER A 232 -16.44 -6.21 14.84
C SER A 232 -15.07 -6.03 15.49
N LYS A 233 -13.97 -6.30 14.76
CA LYS A 233 -12.61 -6.19 15.31
C LYS A 233 -12.07 -4.76 15.37
N THR A 234 -12.37 -3.93 14.37
CA THR A 234 -11.70 -2.63 14.21
C THR A 234 -12.64 -1.44 14.00
N GLY A 235 -13.95 -1.67 13.86
CA GLY A 235 -14.94 -0.65 13.55
C GLY A 235 -14.82 -0.05 12.16
N GLY A 236 -13.93 -0.57 11.30
CA GLY A 236 -13.53 0.08 10.05
C GLY A 236 -13.61 -0.80 8.82
N ILE A 237 -14.50 -0.45 7.89
CA ILE A 237 -14.73 -1.16 6.61
C ILE A 237 -13.52 -1.07 5.65
N LYS A 238 -12.72 0.00 5.72
CA LYS A 238 -11.62 0.25 4.77
C LYS A 238 -10.55 -0.87 4.76
N LYS A 239 -10.37 -1.57 5.89
CA LYS A 239 -9.44 -2.71 5.97
C LYS A 239 -10.00 -3.94 5.27
N ALA A 240 -11.29 -4.23 5.44
CA ALA A 240 -11.96 -5.32 4.73
C ALA A 240 -11.86 -5.16 3.21
N TYR A 241 -12.13 -3.96 2.69
CA TYR A 241 -12.00 -3.73 1.24
C TYR A 241 -10.56 -3.86 0.71
N ARG A 242 -9.55 -3.63 1.55
CA ARG A 242 -8.16 -3.85 1.15
C ARG A 242 -7.85 -5.34 0.99
N GLU A 243 -8.40 -6.18 1.85
CA GLU A 243 -8.25 -7.63 1.79
C GLU A 243 -9.09 -8.26 0.67
N LEU A 244 -10.31 -7.76 0.47
CA LEU A 244 -11.19 -8.20 -0.62
C LEU A 244 -10.77 -7.71 -2.01
N ARG A 245 -9.82 -6.77 -2.09
CA ARG A 245 -9.29 -6.30 -3.37
C ARG A 245 -8.40 -7.40 -3.94
N ASN A 246 -8.86 -8.06 -5.00
CA ASN A 246 -8.03 -8.86 -5.90
C ASN A 246 -7.06 -7.95 -6.68
N SER A 247 -6.21 -7.18 -5.99
CA SER A 247 -5.14 -6.47 -6.67
C SER A 247 -4.16 -7.52 -7.16
N LYS A 248 -4.03 -7.64 -8.49
CA LYS A 248 -2.83 -8.19 -9.12
C LYS A 248 -1.64 -7.53 -8.40
N ASP A 249 -0.64 -8.32 -8.01
CA ASP A 249 0.62 -7.80 -7.46
C ASP A 249 1.20 -6.83 -8.51
N TRP A 250 0.85 -5.56 -8.40
CA TRP A 250 1.27 -4.52 -9.34
C TRP A 250 2.75 -4.18 -9.12
N ILE A 251 3.29 -4.59 -7.97
CA ILE A 251 4.71 -4.51 -7.66
C ILE A 251 5.44 -5.56 -8.49
N VAL A 252 6.30 -5.09 -9.38
CA VAL A 252 7.19 -5.91 -10.21
C VAL A 252 8.05 -6.78 -9.27
N LYS A 253 7.94 -8.10 -9.43
CA LYS A 253 8.80 -9.05 -8.72
C LYS A 253 10.16 -9.01 -9.41
N MET A 254 11.24 -8.96 -8.65
CA MET A 254 12.60 -8.97 -9.19
C MET A 254 13.29 -10.28 -8.78
N LYS A 255 14.05 -10.87 -9.71
CA LYS A 255 14.75 -12.13 -9.49
C LYS A 255 16.17 -11.84 -8.98
N ASN A 256 16.57 -12.50 -7.89
CA ASN A 256 17.95 -12.48 -7.41
C ASN A 256 18.85 -13.34 -8.30
N ASP A 257 20.17 -13.19 -8.14
CA ASP A 257 21.16 -14.05 -8.81
C ASP A 257 20.98 -15.55 -8.47
N SER A 258 20.45 -15.88 -7.28
CA SER A 258 20.08 -17.26 -6.88
C SER A 258 18.78 -17.77 -7.50
N GLY A 259 18.12 -16.96 -8.31
CA GLY A 259 16.89 -17.29 -9.03
C GLY A 259 15.59 -17.17 -8.25
N LYS A 260 15.63 -16.72 -6.99
CA LYS A 260 14.44 -16.47 -6.17
C LYS A 260 13.80 -15.12 -6.52
N TRP A 261 12.47 -15.07 -6.53
CA TRP A 261 11.70 -13.85 -6.75
C TRP A 261 11.46 -13.09 -5.45
N ASN A 262 11.72 -11.78 -5.47
CA ASN A 262 11.43 -10.88 -4.36
C ASN A 262 10.41 -9.82 -4.80
N ASN A 263 9.42 -9.55 -3.93
CA ASN A 263 8.36 -8.57 -4.16
C ASN A 263 8.37 -7.43 -3.12
N ARG A 264 9.26 -7.49 -2.13
CA ARG A 264 9.38 -6.44 -1.10
C ARG A 264 10.28 -5.32 -1.61
N ARG A 265 9.90 -4.07 -1.33
CA ARG A 265 10.69 -2.89 -1.73
C ARG A 265 12.16 -2.99 -1.30
N THR A 266 12.42 -3.40 -0.05
CA THR A 266 13.79 -3.56 0.46
C THR A 266 14.55 -4.62 -0.32
N GLY A 267 13.94 -5.79 -0.52
CA GLY A 267 14.56 -6.86 -1.29
C GLY A 267 14.82 -6.50 -2.75
N ILE A 268 13.92 -5.76 -3.40
CA ILE A 268 14.12 -5.24 -4.76
C ILE A 268 15.29 -4.25 -4.80
N LEU A 269 15.39 -3.35 -3.82
CA LEU A 269 16.50 -2.41 -3.70
C LEU A 269 17.82 -3.14 -3.49
N ASP A 270 17.86 -4.18 -2.65
CA ASP A 270 19.07 -4.97 -2.41
C ASP A 270 19.55 -5.66 -3.69
N ILE A 271 18.63 -6.25 -4.47
CA ILE A 271 18.95 -6.90 -5.76
C ILE A 271 19.45 -5.88 -6.79
N ALA A 272 18.79 -4.73 -6.90
CA ALA A 272 19.22 -3.67 -7.81
C ALA A 272 20.61 -3.14 -7.41
N THR A 273 20.83 -2.97 -6.11
CA THR A 273 22.12 -2.49 -5.58
C THR A 273 23.23 -3.49 -5.84
N SER A 274 23.00 -4.79 -5.62
CA SER A 274 23.99 -5.82 -5.93
C SER A 274 24.28 -5.92 -7.42
N TYR A 275 23.25 -5.76 -8.26
CA TYR A 275 23.42 -5.70 -9.72
C TYR A 275 24.33 -4.55 -10.15
N TYR A 276 24.05 -3.33 -9.70
CA TYR A 276 24.87 -2.16 -10.08
C TYR A 276 26.26 -2.20 -9.46
N LYS A 277 26.41 -2.70 -8.22
CA LYS A 277 27.73 -2.95 -7.65
C LYS A 277 28.55 -3.87 -8.54
N ARG A 278 27.99 -5.01 -8.97
CA ARG A 278 28.67 -5.92 -9.90
C ARG A 278 28.98 -5.28 -11.25
N LEU A 279 28.07 -4.45 -11.77
CA LEU A 279 28.24 -3.75 -13.05
C LEU A 279 29.44 -2.79 -13.02
N TYR A 280 29.69 -2.16 -11.87
CA TYR A 280 30.74 -1.16 -11.68
C TYR A 280 31.90 -1.65 -10.80
N GLU A 281 31.92 -2.93 -10.41
CA GLU A 281 32.99 -3.55 -9.60
C GLU A 281 34.21 -3.88 -10.46
N SER A 282 34.08 -3.91 -11.79
CA SER A 282 35.22 -3.92 -12.70
C SER A 282 35.75 -2.48 -12.88
N ASN A 283 36.75 -2.12 -12.08
CA ASN A 283 37.84 -1.35 -12.63
C ASN A 283 38.47 -2.24 -13.70
N THR A 284 38.06 -2.06 -14.95
CA THR A 284 39.02 -2.07 -16.04
C THR A 284 40.25 -1.35 -15.50
N THR A 285 41.32 -2.10 -15.27
CA THR A 285 42.66 -1.58 -15.49
C THR A 285 42.53 -0.72 -16.73
N GLU A 286 42.59 0.60 -16.54
CA GLU A 286 42.71 1.54 -17.62
C GLU A 286 43.84 0.98 -18.47
N ASP A 287 43.51 0.42 -19.63
CA ASP A 287 44.51 0.36 -20.69
C ASP A 287 44.91 1.83 -20.83
N GLU A 288 46.08 2.19 -20.33
CA GLU A 288 46.72 3.46 -20.64
C GLU A 288 46.75 3.51 -22.16
N ILE A 289 45.76 4.18 -22.74
CA ILE A 289 45.85 4.64 -24.11
C ILE A 289 46.95 5.67 -24.03
N ASP A 290 48.15 5.22 -24.39
CA ASP A 290 49.34 6.03 -24.53
C ASP A 290 48.93 7.27 -25.31
N LEU A 291 48.94 8.42 -24.62
CA LEU A 291 48.60 9.74 -25.16
C LEU A 291 49.75 10.23 -26.06
N ALA A 292 50.19 9.37 -26.97
CA ALA A 292 51.14 9.71 -28.01
C ALA A 292 50.39 10.48 -29.10
N ASP A 293 50.55 11.80 -29.05
CA ASP A 293 50.54 12.75 -30.16
C ASP A 293 49.91 12.27 -31.47
N THR A 294 48.69 12.72 -31.74
CA THR A 294 48.41 13.56 -32.92
C THR A 294 47.05 14.22 -32.74
N SER A 295 47.06 15.46 -32.27
CA SER A 295 45.95 16.39 -32.41
C SER A 295 45.70 16.68 -33.90
N ASN A 296 45.06 15.74 -34.61
CA ASN A 296 44.52 16.01 -35.94
C ASN A 296 43.22 16.83 -35.77
N ILE A 297 43.39 18.09 -35.36
CA ILE A 297 42.37 19.12 -35.54
C ILE A 297 42.32 19.36 -37.06
N PRO A 298 41.17 19.13 -37.72
CA PRO A 298 41.05 19.42 -39.15
C PRO A 298 41.37 20.89 -39.38
N ASN A 299 42.28 21.16 -40.32
CA ASN A 299 42.65 22.53 -40.67
C ASN A 299 41.39 23.25 -41.18
N ILE A 300 41.07 24.42 -40.64
CA ILE A 300 39.87 25.17 -40.99
C ILE A 300 39.89 25.45 -42.50
N LEU A 301 38.88 24.98 -43.22
CA LEU A 301 38.78 25.18 -44.66
C LEU A 301 38.45 26.65 -44.93
N GLN A 302 39.22 27.28 -45.82
CA GLN A 302 39.04 28.69 -46.20
C GLN A 302 37.60 28.99 -46.66
N ALA A 303 36.96 28.03 -47.33
CA ALA A 303 35.56 28.12 -47.77
C ALA A 303 34.55 28.23 -46.61
N GLU A 304 34.81 27.65 -45.44
CA GLU A 304 33.93 27.77 -44.27
C GLU A 304 34.04 29.17 -43.65
N VAL A 305 35.24 29.75 -43.67
CA VAL A 305 35.52 31.11 -43.18
C VAL A 305 34.83 32.14 -44.07
N GLU A 306 34.95 32.00 -45.39
CA GLU A 306 34.29 32.88 -46.37
C GLU A 306 32.76 32.85 -46.18
N LYS A 307 32.19 31.65 -46.04
CA LYS A 307 30.75 31.49 -45.79
C LYS A 307 30.32 32.13 -44.45
N ALA A 308 31.14 32.03 -43.40
CA ALA A 308 30.84 32.65 -42.11
C ALA A 308 30.86 34.18 -42.20
N ILE A 309 31.82 34.77 -42.91
CA ILE A 309 31.92 36.21 -43.14
C ILE A 309 30.70 36.71 -43.91
N ASP A 310 30.32 36.04 -45.00
CA ASP A 310 29.18 36.45 -45.82
C ASP A 310 27.83 36.39 -45.08
N THR A 311 27.71 35.46 -44.12
CA THR A 311 26.49 35.35 -43.29
C THR A 311 26.38 36.40 -42.19
N GLN A 312 27.47 37.11 -41.86
CA GLN A 312 27.43 38.21 -40.91
C GLN A 312 26.95 39.48 -41.61
N LYS A 313 25.70 39.87 -41.37
CA LYS A 313 25.21 41.20 -41.74
C LYS A 313 26.03 42.25 -40.99
N VAL A 314 26.89 42.96 -41.69
CA VAL A 314 27.56 44.15 -41.16
C VAL A 314 26.47 45.16 -40.82
N VAL A 315 26.19 45.30 -39.53
CA VAL A 315 25.36 46.39 -39.01
C VAL A 315 26.20 47.65 -39.14
N VAL A 316 26.06 48.35 -40.26
CA VAL A 316 26.59 49.70 -40.42
C VAL A 316 25.78 50.61 -39.50
N VAL A 317 26.31 50.84 -38.30
CA VAL A 317 25.76 51.81 -37.35
C VAL A 317 25.97 53.21 -37.95
N SER A 318 24.92 53.78 -38.53
CA SER A 318 24.89 55.19 -38.88
C SER A 318 24.85 56.02 -37.58
N THR A 319 25.98 56.63 -37.25
CA THR A 319 26.08 57.57 -36.13
C THR A 319 25.34 58.87 -36.48
N CYS A 320 24.21 59.13 -35.82
CA CYS A 320 23.56 60.45 -35.84
C CYS A 320 24.38 61.45 -35.01
N PRO A 321 24.67 62.67 -35.52
CA PRO A 321 25.40 63.67 -34.75
C PRO A 321 24.46 64.34 -33.72
N TYR A 322 24.91 64.37 -32.47
CA TYR A 322 24.29 65.14 -31.38
C TYR A 322 24.25 66.63 -31.73
N ARG A 323 23.07 67.24 -31.63
CA ARG A 323 22.86 68.69 -31.72
C ARG A 323 22.72 69.23 -30.29
N TYR A 324 23.78 69.86 -29.79
CA TYR A 324 23.70 70.80 -28.68
C TYR A 324 23.32 72.17 -29.24
N VAL A 325 22.18 72.73 -28.82
CA VAL A 325 21.99 74.07 -28.24
C VAL A 325 20.67 74.05 -27.48
#